data_AF-A0A8J5CAZ4-F1
#
_entry.id   AF-A0A8J5CAZ4-F1
#
_cell.length_a   1.000
_cell.length_b   1.000
_cell.length_c   1.000
_cell.angle_alpha   90.00
_cell.angle_beta   90.00
_cell.angle_gamma   90.00
#
_symmetry.space_group_name_H-M   'P 1'
#
loop_
_entity.id
_entity.type
_entity.pdbx_description
1 polymer ?
#
loop_
_entity_poly.entity_id
_entity_poly.type
_entity_poly.pdbx_seq_one_letter_code
_entity_poly.pdbx_strand_id
1 'polypeptide(L)'
;MKKVGLAAFDSKKLSTQQYNDLGSSIVSVQQEELKRQLSQFQERLSHFASAHASEIKNNAKFRAEFAEMCAAIGVDPLANSSSKKGGRIASFLGKDVQDFYFELAVKIVEICRQTREDNGGMVKVTEVRDILNARSKASAIKVSVEDIVTAVKTLKKLGDGLGIVKVGSQQFIKSVPGEMNPDQITVLETCHVLGFVSVSLLRDNLGWKPTRSKSTLETMTGAGLLWVDGQGAETEYWSPSWIDDGYMVAANS
;
A
#
# COMPACT_ATOMS: atom_id res chain seq x y z
N MET A 1 -1.54 -0.50 -69.08
CA MET A 1 -0.07 -0.69 -69.27
C MET A 1 0.60 -0.63 -67.91
N LYS A 2 1.29 -1.71 -67.48
CA LYS A 2 2.09 -1.74 -66.24
C LYS A 2 3.33 -0.85 -66.45
N LYS A 3 3.44 0.28 -65.74
CA LYS A 3 4.67 1.09 -65.72
C LYS A 3 5.74 0.29 -64.96
N VAL A 4 6.70 -0.26 -65.67
CA VAL A 4 7.87 -0.96 -65.11
C VAL A 4 9.10 -0.06 -65.33
N GLY A 5 9.80 0.28 -64.25
CA GLY A 5 10.95 1.20 -64.25
C GLY A 5 10.89 2.23 -63.10
N LEU A 6 12.04 2.86 -62.80
CA LEU A 6 12.32 3.75 -61.65
C LEU A 6 11.17 4.71 -61.23
N ALA A 7 10.38 5.21 -62.17
CA ALA A 7 9.19 6.05 -61.91
C ALA A 7 8.08 5.37 -61.08
N ALA A 8 7.94 4.04 -61.12
CA ALA A 8 7.01 3.29 -60.28
C ALA A 8 7.53 3.16 -58.82
N PHE A 9 8.84 3.31 -58.61
CA PHE A 9 9.46 3.30 -57.29
C PHE A 9 9.25 4.65 -56.58
N ASP A 10 9.33 5.76 -57.33
CA ASP A 10 9.02 7.10 -56.82
C ASP A 10 7.52 7.26 -56.52
N SER A 11 6.62 6.75 -57.38
CA SER A 11 5.19 6.80 -57.07
C SER A 11 4.82 5.96 -55.84
N LYS A 12 5.50 4.82 -55.65
CA LYS A 12 5.31 3.95 -54.48
C LYS A 12 5.87 4.60 -53.21
N LYS A 13 7.05 5.24 -53.27
CA LYS A 13 7.61 6.03 -52.15
C LYS A 13 6.71 7.21 -51.78
N LEU A 14 6.24 7.97 -52.77
CA LEU A 14 5.34 9.11 -52.56
C LEU A 14 4.01 8.68 -51.92
N SER A 15 3.44 7.57 -52.40
CA SER A 15 2.24 6.96 -51.82
C SER A 15 2.48 6.51 -50.38
N THR A 16 3.58 5.83 -50.07
CA THR A 16 3.92 5.43 -48.70
C THR A 16 4.09 6.65 -47.77
N GLN A 17 4.71 7.73 -48.23
CA GLN A 17 4.82 8.97 -47.46
C GLN A 17 3.45 9.59 -47.18
N GLN A 18 2.58 9.68 -48.19
CA GLN A 18 1.22 10.17 -48.00
C GLN A 18 0.41 9.33 -47.01
N TYR A 19 0.55 7.99 -47.04
CA TYR A 19 -0.10 7.12 -46.06
C TYR A 19 0.45 7.30 -44.64
N ASN A 20 1.77 7.52 -44.50
CA ASN A 20 2.40 7.79 -43.20
C ASN A 20 1.97 9.16 -42.66
N ASP A 21 1.90 10.18 -43.50
CA ASP A 21 1.47 11.53 -43.12
C ASP A 21 0.00 11.52 -42.71
N LEU A 22 -0.88 10.85 -43.49
CA LEU A 22 -2.28 10.65 -43.12
C LEU A 22 -2.42 9.86 -41.82
N GLY A 23 -1.62 8.81 -41.64
CA GLY A 23 -1.58 8.04 -40.39
C GLY A 23 -1.17 8.90 -39.19
N SER A 24 -0.14 9.74 -39.35
CA SER A 24 0.31 10.66 -38.30
C SER A 24 -0.74 11.73 -37.96
N SER A 25 -1.45 12.24 -38.98
CA SER A 25 -2.55 13.19 -38.85
C SER A 25 -3.76 12.58 -38.12
N ILE A 26 -4.13 11.34 -38.43
CA ILE A 26 -5.24 10.65 -37.74
C ILE A 26 -4.87 10.43 -36.28
N VAL A 27 -3.64 9.99 -36.00
CA VAL A 27 -3.15 9.81 -34.62
C VAL A 27 -3.12 11.14 -33.87
N SER A 28 -2.68 12.24 -34.49
CA SER A 28 -2.66 13.54 -33.81
C SER A 28 -4.06 14.04 -33.48
N VAL A 29 -5.03 13.87 -34.38
CA VAL A 29 -6.44 14.22 -34.12
C VAL A 29 -7.02 13.36 -32.99
N GLN A 30 -6.74 12.06 -32.98
CA GLN A 30 -7.17 11.17 -31.90
C GLN A 30 -6.53 11.55 -30.55
N GLN A 31 -5.25 11.94 -30.54
CA GLN A 31 -4.56 12.40 -29.35
C GLN A 31 -5.16 13.70 -28.80
N GLU A 32 -5.49 14.66 -29.68
CA GLU A 32 -6.13 15.91 -29.28
C GLU A 32 -7.53 15.68 -28.71
N GLU A 33 -8.33 14.82 -29.36
CA GLU A 33 -9.67 14.48 -28.88
C GLU A 33 -9.61 13.74 -27.53
N LEU A 34 -8.70 12.77 -27.38
CA LEU A 34 -8.49 12.08 -26.10
C LEU A 34 -8.08 13.08 -25.00
N LYS A 35 -7.19 14.03 -25.32
CA LYS A 35 -6.77 15.07 -24.37
C LYS A 35 -7.95 15.97 -23.96
N ARG A 36 -8.83 16.33 -24.89
CA ARG A 36 -10.06 17.09 -24.65
C ARG A 36 -11.03 16.31 -23.76
N GLN A 37 -11.24 15.03 -24.04
CA GLN A 37 -12.10 14.16 -23.24
C GLN A 37 -11.56 13.96 -21.83
N LEU A 38 -10.26 13.71 -21.68
CA LEU A 38 -9.60 13.64 -20.38
C LEU A 38 -9.82 14.96 -19.62
N SER A 39 -9.51 16.11 -20.20
CA SER A 39 -9.68 17.40 -19.50
C SER A 39 -11.13 17.69 -19.07
N GLN A 40 -12.13 17.35 -19.87
CA GLN A 40 -13.54 17.44 -19.46
C GLN A 40 -13.89 16.45 -18.34
N PHE A 41 -13.37 15.23 -18.40
CA PHE A 41 -13.57 14.25 -17.35
C PHE A 41 -12.93 14.71 -16.04
N GLN A 42 -11.71 15.26 -16.11
CA GLN A 42 -10.98 15.81 -14.97
C GLN A 42 -11.77 16.91 -14.26
N GLU A 43 -12.39 17.82 -15.02
CA GLU A 43 -13.25 18.88 -14.50
C GLU A 43 -14.51 18.32 -13.82
N ARG A 44 -15.17 17.34 -14.46
CA ARG A 44 -16.35 16.68 -13.87
C ARG A 44 -16.02 15.91 -12.59
N LEU A 45 -14.90 15.19 -12.58
CA LEU A 45 -14.43 14.46 -11.40
C LEU A 45 -14.12 15.43 -10.25
N SER A 46 -13.48 16.56 -10.57
CA SER A 46 -13.23 17.65 -9.63
C SER A 46 -14.52 18.19 -9.01
N HIS A 47 -15.50 18.52 -9.85
CA HIS A 47 -16.80 18.98 -9.39
C HIS A 47 -17.51 17.94 -8.52
N PHE A 48 -17.51 16.67 -8.96
CA PHE A 48 -18.12 15.55 -8.24
C PHE A 48 -17.54 15.40 -6.82
N ALA A 49 -16.22 15.39 -6.66
CA ALA A 49 -15.68 15.23 -5.32
C ALA A 49 -15.89 16.45 -4.43
N SER A 50 -15.93 17.67 -5.00
CA SER A 50 -16.26 18.86 -4.21
C SER A 50 -17.71 18.84 -3.71
N ALA A 51 -18.65 18.34 -4.54
CA ALA A 51 -20.06 18.23 -4.18
C ALA A 51 -20.31 17.11 -3.15
N HIS A 52 -19.57 16.00 -3.27
CA HIS A 52 -19.74 14.81 -2.43
C HIS A 52 -18.62 14.63 -1.40
N ALA A 53 -17.87 15.68 -1.06
CA ALA A 53 -16.69 15.59 -0.19
C ALA A 53 -16.98 14.98 1.18
N SER A 54 -18.10 15.39 1.80
CA SER A 54 -18.55 14.88 3.10
C SER A 54 -18.98 13.41 3.02
N GLU A 55 -19.65 13.02 1.94
CA GLU A 55 -20.07 11.64 1.69
C GLU A 55 -18.88 10.71 1.48
N ILE A 56 -17.89 11.18 0.71
CA ILE A 56 -16.60 10.49 0.54
C ILE A 56 -15.97 10.35 1.93
N LYS A 57 -15.83 11.43 2.70
CA LYS A 57 -15.19 11.36 4.03
C LYS A 57 -15.90 10.41 5.01
N ASN A 58 -17.22 10.31 4.97
CA ASN A 58 -17.97 9.53 5.95
C ASN A 58 -18.18 8.05 5.56
N ASN A 59 -18.12 7.71 4.27
CA ASN A 59 -18.41 6.35 3.80
C ASN A 59 -17.17 5.64 3.23
N ALA A 60 -16.66 4.65 3.97
CA ALA A 60 -15.50 3.84 3.57
C ALA A 60 -15.64 3.18 2.19
N LYS A 61 -16.81 2.62 1.88
CA LYS A 61 -17.03 1.96 0.58
C LYS A 61 -16.92 2.97 -0.56
N PHE A 62 -17.54 4.13 -0.39
CA PHE A 62 -17.52 5.18 -1.39
C PHE A 62 -16.12 5.78 -1.58
N ARG A 63 -15.30 5.88 -0.51
CA ARG A 63 -13.87 6.25 -0.64
C ARG A 63 -13.10 5.28 -1.51
N ALA A 64 -13.30 3.97 -1.31
CA ALA A 64 -12.60 2.95 -2.07
C ALA A 64 -12.94 3.03 -3.56
N GLU A 65 -14.24 3.11 -3.90
CA GLU A 65 -14.71 3.24 -5.29
C GLU A 65 -14.21 4.55 -5.93
N PHE A 66 -14.22 5.65 -5.18
CA PHE A 66 -13.69 6.93 -5.65
C PHE A 66 -12.17 6.86 -5.90
N ALA A 67 -11.41 6.24 -5.00
CA ALA A 67 -9.97 6.07 -5.17
C ALA A 67 -9.63 5.16 -6.36
N GLU A 68 -10.41 4.10 -6.60
CA GLU A 68 -10.27 3.22 -7.76
C GLU A 68 -10.53 3.98 -9.07
N MET A 69 -11.56 4.84 -9.10
CA MET A 69 -11.85 5.71 -10.24
C MET A 69 -10.69 6.67 -10.53
N CYS A 70 -10.12 7.30 -9.50
CA CYS A 70 -8.94 8.15 -9.66
C CYS A 70 -7.73 7.36 -10.19
N ALA A 71 -7.49 6.16 -9.66
CA ALA A 71 -6.38 5.30 -10.06
C ALA A 71 -6.48 4.84 -11.52
N ALA A 72 -7.68 4.50 -12.01
CA ALA A 72 -7.92 4.08 -13.39
C ALA A 72 -7.49 5.14 -14.43
N ILE A 73 -7.49 6.41 -14.04
CA ILE A 73 -7.13 7.55 -14.91
C ILE A 73 -5.67 7.97 -14.71
N GLY A 74 -4.97 7.36 -13.74
CA GLY A 74 -3.62 7.75 -13.35
C GLY A 74 -3.59 9.05 -12.54
N VAL A 75 -4.68 9.37 -11.86
CA VAL A 75 -4.80 10.53 -10.98
C VAL A 75 -4.64 10.04 -9.55
N ASP A 76 -3.63 10.52 -8.85
CA ASP A 76 -3.49 10.25 -7.41
C ASP A 76 -4.33 11.28 -6.64
N PRO A 77 -5.41 10.88 -5.93
CA PRO A 77 -6.24 11.79 -5.14
C PRO A 77 -5.45 12.43 -3.98
N LEU A 78 -4.29 11.87 -3.62
CA LEU A 78 -3.41 12.32 -2.54
C LEU A 78 -2.14 13.00 -3.04
N ALA A 79 -2.02 13.23 -4.35
CA ALA A 79 -0.96 14.07 -4.87
C ALA A 79 -1.18 15.52 -4.40
N ASN A 80 -0.13 16.10 -3.82
CA ASN A 80 -0.15 17.50 -3.38
C ASN A 80 -0.17 18.44 -4.59
N SER A 81 -0.73 19.64 -4.41
CA SER A 81 -0.80 20.73 -5.39
C SER A 81 0.55 21.22 -5.94
N SER A 82 1.67 20.79 -5.34
CA SER A 82 3.03 21.19 -5.71
C SER A 82 3.73 20.27 -6.72
N SER A 83 3.14 19.11 -7.05
CA SER A 83 3.71 18.22 -8.07
C SER A 83 3.41 18.74 -9.47
N LYS A 84 4.42 19.22 -10.19
CA LYS A 84 4.37 19.54 -11.64
C LYS A 84 3.91 18.36 -12.53
N LYS A 85 3.77 17.15 -11.97
CA LYS A 85 3.28 15.93 -12.67
C LYS A 85 1.87 15.49 -12.25
N GLY A 86 1.30 16.05 -11.17
CA GLY A 86 -0.07 15.77 -10.75
C GLY A 86 -1.01 16.75 -11.44
N GLY A 87 -1.83 16.26 -12.37
CA GLY A 87 -2.80 17.09 -13.09
C GLY A 87 -3.67 17.93 -12.14
N ARG A 88 -4.24 19.02 -12.69
CA ARG A 88 -5.04 20.08 -12.04
C ARG A 88 -6.15 19.60 -11.07
N ILE A 89 -6.46 18.31 -11.14
CA ILE A 89 -7.41 17.57 -10.31
C ILE A 89 -6.92 17.45 -8.85
N ALA A 90 -5.62 17.18 -8.62
CA ALA A 90 -5.02 17.09 -7.30
C ALA A 90 -5.16 18.38 -6.48
N SER A 91 -5.27 19.53 -7.17
CA SER A 91 -5.41 20.85 -6.55
C SER A 91 -6.83 21.17 -6.09
N PHE A 92 -7.84 20.42 -6.53
CA PHE A 92 -9.25 20.80 -6.34
C PHE A 92 -10.12 19.66 -5.78
N LEU A 93 -9.62 18.42 -5.80
CA LEU A 93 -10.35 17.21 -5.40
C LEU A 93 -10.52 16.96 -3.90
N GLY A 94 -10.01 17.79 -3.00
CA GLY A 94 -10.39 17.65 -1.60
C GLY A 94 -9.25 17.89 -0.64
N LYS A 95 -9.19 19.14 -0.19
CA LYS A 95 -8.60 19.48 1.10
C LYS A 95 -9.15 18.55 2.19
N ASP A 96 -10.46 18.32 2.22
CA ASP A 96 -11.09 17.48 3.26
C ASP A 96 -10.73 15.99 3.18
N VAL A 97 -10.54 15.45 1.97
CA VAL A 97 -10.14 14.05 1.76
C VAL A 97 -8.65 13.88 2.07
N GLN A 98 -7.80 14.81 1.62
CA GLN A 98 -6.38 14.80 1.95
C GLN A 98 -6.14 15.02 3.44
N ASP A 99 -6.84 15.97 4.06
CA ASP A 99 -6.80 16.23 5.50
C ASP A 99 -7.21 14.97 6.29
N PHE A 100 -8.22 14.21 5.81
CA PHE A 100 -8.58 12.93 6.42
C PHE A 100 -7.42 11.93 6.39
N TYR A 101 -6.75 11.73 5.24
CA TYR A 101 -5.63 10.79 5.15
C TYR A 101 -4.41 11.25 5.94
N PHE A 102 -4.13 12.56 6.00
CA PHE A 102 -3.05 13.10 6.84
C PHE A 102 -3.36 12.96 8.32
N GLU A 103 -4.59 13.24 8.76
CA GLU A 103 -5.03 13.03 10.14
C GLU A 103 -4.94 11.54 10.51
N LEU A 104 -5.40 10.66 9.63
CA LEU A 104 -5.31 9.21 9.79
C LEU A 104 -3.84 8.75 9.89
N ALA A 105 -2.97 9.28 9.04
CA ALA A 105 -1.55 8.98 9.05
C ALA A 105 -0.89 9.35 10.39
N VAL A 106 -1.21 10.51 10.96
CA VAL A 106 -0.71 10.93 12.29
C VAL A 106 -1.19 9.97 13.39
N LYS A 107 -2.47 9.58 13.36
CA LYS A 107 -3.02 8.61 14.34
C LYS A 107 -2.34 7.25 14.23
N ILE A 108 -2.05 6.77 13.01
CA ILE A 108 -1.32 5.52 12.78
C ILE A 108 0.09 5.60 13.38
N VAL A 109 0.81 6.71 13.17
CA VAL A 109 2.15 6.93 13.77
C VAL A 109 2.08 6.90 15.29
N GLU A 110 1.06 7.52 15.89
CA GLU A 110 0.87 7.54 17.34
C GLU A 110 0.65 6.12 17.89
N ILE A 111 -0.23 5.33 17.27
CA ILE A 111 -0.47 3.93 17.65
C ILE A 111 0.82 3.12 17.52
N CYS A 112 1.51 3.22 16.38
CA CYS A 112 2.78 2.52 16.16
C CYS A 112 3.86 2.89 17.19
N ARG A 113 3.82 4.13 17.73
CA ARG A 113 4.73 4.57 18.78
C ARG A 113 4.32 4.01 20.14
N GLN A 114 3.02 3.96 20.44
CA GLN A 114 2.47 3.44 21.70
C GLN A 114 2.71 1.94 21.84
N THR A 115 2.52 1.16 20.76
CA THR A 115 2.66 -0.30 20.80
C THR A 115 4.10 -0.79 20.59
N ARG A 116 5.06 0.14 20.38
CA ARG A 116 6.42 -0.21 19.96
C ARG A 116 7.17 -1.07 20.98
N GLU A 117 6.95 -0.82 22.27
CA GLU A 117 7.61 -1.56 23.35
C GLU A 117 7.12 -3.01 23.42
N ASP A 118 5.87 -3.26 23.06
CA ASP A 118 5.25 -4.58 23.13
C ASP A 118 5.55 -5.42 21.87
N ASN A 119 5.50 -4.79 20.69
CA ASN A 119 5.56 -5.49 19.39
C ASN A 119 6.82 -5.24 18.55
N GLY A 120 7.82 -4.52 19.10
CA GLY A 120 9.07 -4.23 18.40
C GLY A 120 8.92 -3.29 17.20
N GLY A 121 7.78 -2.62 17.06
CA GLY A 121 7.47 -1.73 15.94
C GLY A 121 6.89 -2.45 14.72
N MET A 122 6.21 -3.57 14.93
CA MET A 122 5.49 -4.30 13.90
C MET A 122 4.09 -4.64 14.37
N VAL A 123 3.09 -4.02 13.73
CA VAL A 123 1.69 -4.13 14.13
C VAL A 123 0.82 -4.54 12.94
N LYS A 124 -0.20 -5.38 13.17
CA LYS A 124 -1.10 -5.79 12.07
C LYS A 124 -1.94 -4.61 11.61
N VAL A 125 -2.16 -4.51 10.30
CA VAL A 125 -3.04 -3.45 9.75
C VAL A 125 -4.47 -3.59 10.28
N THR A 126 -4.95 -4.82 10.49
CA THR A 126 -6.27 -5.11 11.06
C THR A 126 -6.39 -4.67 12.52
N GLU A 127 -5.34 -4.87 13.31
CA GLU A 127 -5.29 -4.44 14.72
C GLU A 127 -5.32 -2.91 14.82
N VAL A 128 -4.54 -2.21 14.00
CA VAL A 128 -4.58 -0.73 13.92
C VAL A 128 -5.98 -0.24 13.51
N ARG A 129 -6.64 -0.90 12.56
CA ARG A 129 -8.03 -0.60 12.18
C ARG A 129 -8.97 -0.74 13.36
N ASP A 130 -8.85 -1.82 14.12
CA ASP A 130 -9.75 -2.12 15.22
C ASP A 130 -9.53 -1.15 16.39
N ILE A 131 -8.28 -0.80 16.70
CA ILE A 131 -7.92 0.25 17.67
C ILE A 131 -8.49 1.61 17.23
N LEU A 132 -8.30 2.00 15.97
CA LEU A 132 -8.79 3.28 15.44
C LEU A 132 -10.33 3.36 15.51
N ASN A 133 -11.02 2.30 15.07
CA ASN A 133 -12.47 2.26 15.10
C ASN A 133 -13.03 2.17 16.53
N ALA A 134 -12.32 1.53 17.47
CA ALA A 134 -12.69 1.48 18.88
C ALA A 134 -12.50 2.83 19.60
N ARG A 135 -11.41 3.56 19.31
CA ARG A 135 -11.17 4.93 19.82
C ARG A 135 -12.15 5.93 19.21
N SER A 136 -12.62 5.67 18.00
CA SER A 136 -13.56 6.52 17.25
C SER A 136 -15.03 6.28 17.62
N LYS A 137 -15.38 5.68 18.77
CA LYS A 137 -16.79 5.48 19.19
C LYS A 137 -17.65 6.77 19.16
N ALA A 138 -17.03 7.94 19.26
CA ALA A 138 -17.68 9.25 19.16
C ALA A 138 -17.72 9.85 17.74
N SER A 139 -16.92 9.34 16.79
CA SER A 139 -16.84 9.83 15.41
C SER A 139 -17.42 8.78 14.46
N ALA A 140 -18.43 9.19 13.69
CA ALA A 140 -19.18 8.32 12.76
C ALA A 140 -18.33 7.76 11.59
N ILE A 141 -17.09 8.24 11.44
CA ILE A 141 -16.21 7.87 10.33
C ILE A 141 -15.54 6.53 10.66
N LYS A 142 -16.00 5.46 10.00
CA LYS A 142 -15.35 4.15 10.03
C LYS A 142 -14.15 4.14 9.09
N VAL A 143 -13.01 3.64 9.59
CA VAL A 143 -11.76 3.48 8.84
C VAL A 143 -11.67 2.04 8.32
N SER A 144 -11.36 1.88 7.04
CA SER A 144 -11.12 0.59 6.37
C SER A 144 -9.62 0.23 6.36
N VAL A 145 -9.31 -1.02 5.96
CA VAL A 145 -7.92 -1.48 5.80
C VAL A 145 -7.24 -0.71 4.66
N GLU A 146 -7.98 -0.47 3.58
CA GLU A 146 -7.54 0.26 2.41
C GLU A 146 -7.20 1.71 2.75
N ASP A 147 -7.97 2.35 3.64
CA ASP A 147 -7.68 3.70 4.12
C ASP A 147 -6.34 3.76 4.84
N ILE A 148 -6.04 2.77 5.71
CA ILE A 148 -4.79 2.68 6.46
C ILE A 148 -3.62 2.45 5.51
N VAL A 149 -3.75 1.50 4.58
CA VAL A 149 -2.73 1.22 3.56
C VAL A 149 -2.40 2.48 2.78
N THR A 150 -3.42 3.23 2.41
CA THR A 150 -3.31 4.47 1.65
C THR A 150 -2.64 5.57 2.48
N ALA A 151 -3.06 5.76 3.75
CA ALA A 151 -2.44 6.70 4.66
C ALA A 151 -0.95 6.39 4.90
N VAL A 152 -0.57 5.12 5.12
CA VAL A 152 0.84 4.73 5.31
C VAL A 152 1.67 4.99 4.05
N LYS A 153 1.11 4.77 2.85
CA LYS A 153 1.79 5.14 1.60
C LYS A 153 2.09 6.64 1.51
N THR A 154 1.23 7.51 2.07
CA THR A 154 1.54 8.96 2.12
C THR A 154 2.75 9.27 3.00
N LEU A 155 2.94 8.50 4.09
CA LEU A 155 4.05 8.69 5.04
C LEU A 155 5.41 8.30 4.46
N LYS A 156 5.44 7.44 3.44
CA LYS A 156 6.68 7.07 2.74
C LYS A 156 7.45 8.28 2.18
N LYS A 157 6.78 9.40 1.92
CA LYS A 157 7.41 10.66 1.49
C LYS A 157 8.26 11.31 2.59
N LEU A 158 8.02 10.99 3.85
CA LEU A 158 8.74 11.54 5.01
C LEU A 158 10.01 10.73 5.34
N GLY A 159 10.14 9.51 4.82
CA GLY A 159 11.30 8.64 5.02
C GLY A 159 10.94 7.16 5.01
N ASP A 160 11.91 6.30 5.29
CA ASP A 160 11.75 4.83 5.31
C ASP A 160 11.39 4.26 6.70
N GLY A 161 11.07 5.13 7.66
CA GLY A 161 10.76 4.73 9.03
C GLY A 161 9.40 4.05 9.18
N LEU A 162 8.45 4.30 8.27
CA LEU A 162 7.15 3.65 8.25
C LEU A 162 6.86 3.02 6.89
N GLY A 163 6.43 1.77 6.90
CA GLY A 163 6.11 1.03 5.67
C GLY A 163 5.16 -0.13 5.90
N ILE A 164 4.66 -0.69 4.81
CA ILE A 164 3.82 -1.88 4.84
C ILE A 164 4.66 -3.07 4.41
N VAL A 165 4.66 -4.11 5.23
CA VAL A 165 5.33 -5.38 4.98
C VAL A 165 4.28 -6.49 4.95
N LYS A 166 4.40 -7.41 4.00
CA LYS A 166 3.54 -8.58 3.91
C LYS A 166 4.24 -9.77 4.55
N VAL A 167 3.56 -10.44 5.47
CA VAL A 167 4.01 -11.66 6.15
C VAL A 167 2.90 -12.70 5.95
N GLY A 168 3.14 -13.69 5.11
CA GLY A 168 2.13 -14.66 4.70
C GLY A 168 0.94 -14.00 4.00
N SER A 169 -0.28 -14.22 4.52
CA SER A 169 -1.52 -13.61 4.00
C SER A 169 -1.83 -12.24 4.60
N GLN A 170 -1.11 -11.82 5.64
CA GLN A 170 -1.42 -10.62 6.42
C GLN A 170 -0.49 -9.46 6.08
N GLN A 171 -0.99 -8.24 6.32
CA GLN A 171 -0.24 -7.00 6.15
C GLN A 171 0.09 -6.41 7.52
N PHE A 172 1.33 -5.98 7.68
CA PHE A 172 1.87 -5.35 8.87
C PHE A 172 2.36 -3.95 8.56
N ILE A 173 2.21 -3.04 9.51
CA ILE A 173 2.85 -1.74 9.52
C ILE A 173 4.17 -1.88 10.28
N LYS A 174 5.27 -1.63 9.59
CA LYS A 174 6.61 -1.54 10.16
C LYS A 174 6.87 -0.09 10.53
N SER A 175 7.24 0.20 11.78
CA SER A 175 7.57 1.54 12.28
C SER A 175 9.05 1.71 12.67
N VAL A 176 9.88 0.74 12.30
CA VAL A 176 11.33 0.74 12.52
C VAL A 176 12.10 0.92 11.21
N PRO A 177 13.24 1.65 11.24
CA PRO A 177 14.13 1.75 10.08
C PRO A 177 14.74 0.40 9.68
N GLY A 178 15.03 0.24 8.39
CA GLY A 178 15.69 -0.95 7.85
C GLY A 178 14.73 -1.96 7.25
N GLU A 179 15.16 -2.62 6.19
CA GLU A 179 14.36 -3.67 5.54
C GLU A 179 14.44 -4.98 6.32
N MET A 180 13.35 -5.75 6.26
CA MET A 180 13.30 -7.06 6.87
C MET A 180 13.97 -8.07 5.95
N ASN A 181 14.91 -8.83 6.50
CA ASN A 181 15.56 -9.92 5.76
C ASN A 181 14.51 -11.02 5.46
N PRO A 182 14.53 -11.67 4.28
CA PRO A 182 13.75 -12.88 4.00
C PRO A 182 13.70 -13.89 5.16
N ASP A 183 14.82 -14.10 5.86
CA ASP A 183 14.90 -15.01 7.01
C ASP A 183 13.96 -14.57 8.16
N GLN A 184 13.91 -13.28 8.43
CA GLN A 184 13.04 -12.72 9.47
C GLN A 184 11.56 -12.85 9.07
N ILE A 185 11.25 -12.63 7.79
CA ILE A 185 9.89 -12.84 7.25
C ILE A 185 9.48 -14.31 7.44
N THR A 186 10.34 -15.26 7.06
CA THR A 186 10.04 -16.70 7.20
C THR A 186 9.83 -17.11 8.66
N VAL A 187 10.61 -16.56 9.60
CA VAL A 187 10.41 -16.81 11.04
C VAL A 187 9.03 -16.31 11.49
N LEU A 188 8.64 -15.09 11.11
CA LEU A 188 7.33 -14.52 11.47
C LEU A 188 6.18 -15.30 10.83
N GLU A 189 6.33 -15.74 9.58
CA GLU A 189 5.35 -16.62 8.91
C GLU A 189 5.19 -17.95 9.65
N THR A 190 6.30 -18.52 10.12
CA THR A 190 6.30 -19.78 10.87
C THR A 190 5.63 -19.60 12.23
N CYS A 191 5.95 -18.52 12.97
CA CYS A 191 5.27 -18.15 14.21
C CYS A 191 3.77 -17.94 13.98
N HIS A 192 3.36 -17.34 12.86
CA HIS A 192 1.95 -17.12 12.58
C HIS A 192 1.17 -18.44 12.43
N VAL A 193 1.78 -19.45 11.78
CA VAL A 193 1.12 -20.74 11.53
C VAL A 193 1.18 -21.66 12.75
N LEU A 194 2.32 -21.73 13.43
CA LEU A 194 2.59 -22.70 14.49
C LEU A 194 2.49 -22.12 15.90
N GLY A 195 2.34 -20.80 16.03
CA GLY A 195 2.33 -20.05 17.29
C GLY A 195 3.72 -19.62 17.76
N PHE A 196 4.64 -20.56 17.79
CA PHE A 196 6.03 -20.32 18.19
C PHE A 196 7.02 -20.89 17.18
N VAL A 197 8.27 -20.49 17.33
CA VAL A 197 9.41 -21.00 16.58
C VAL A 197 10.50 -21.43 17.55
N SER A 198 11.19 -22.53 17.24
CA SER A 198 12.39 -22.97 17.95
C SER A 198 13.52 -23.31 16.97
N VAL A 199 14.74 -23.51 17.48
CA VAL A 199 15.89 -23.84 16.63
C VAL A 199 15.70 -25.19 15.96
N SER A 200 15.19 -26.19 16.70
CA SER A 200 14.86 -27.50 16.15
C SER A 200 13.76 -27.42 15.09
N LEU A 201 12.72 -26.62 15.30
CA LEU A 201 11.63 -26.42 14.36
C LEU A 201 12.12 -25.85 13.02
N LEU A 202 12.96 -24.81 13.05
CA LEU A 202 13.55 -24.23 11.84
C LEU A 202 14.50 -25.22 11.13
N ARG A 203 15.22 -26.05 11.89
CA ARG A 203 16.09 -27.08 11.31
C ARG A 203 15.28 -28.17 10.62
N ASP A 204 14.26 -28.70 11.29
CA ASP A 204 13.57 -29.90 10.86
C ASP A 204 12.54 -29.61 9.75
N ASN A 205 11.92 -28.42 9.76
CA ASN A 205 10.92 -28.03 8.74
C ASN A 205 11.52 -27.24 7.57
N LEU A 206 12.54 -26.41 7.81
CA LEU A 206 13.11 -25.51 6.78
C LEU A 206 14.55 -25.88 6.39
N GLY A 207 15.15 -26.90 7.01
CA GLY A 207 16.53 -27.31 6.73
C GLY A 207 17.58 -26.30 7.18
N TRP A 208 17.25 -25.41 8.11
CA TRP A 208 18.18 -24.36 8.54
C TRP A 208 19.32 -24.91 9.40
N LYS A 209 20.53 -24.41 9.16
CA LYS A 209 21.68 -24.71 10.03
C LYS A 209 21.43 -24.09 11.41
N PRO A 210 21.80 -24.77 12.52
CA PRO A 210 21.58 -24.26 13.87
C PRO A 210 22.17 -22.87 14.12
N THR A 211 23.33 -22.56 13.52
CA THR A 211 23.98 -21.25 13.64
C THR A 211 23.17 -20.13 12.97
N ARG A 212 22.57 -20.41 11.81
CA ARG A 212 21.68 -19.46 11.10
C ARG A 212 20.43 -19.22 11.95
N SER A 213 19.78 -20.28 12.41
CA SER A 213 18.58 -20.19 13.26
C SER A 213 18.84 -19.35 14.51
N LYS A 214 19.92 -19.65 15.26
CA LYS A 214 20.28 -18.90 16.47
C LYS A 214 20.56 -17.43 16.18
N SER A 215 21.41 -17.14 15.19
CA SER A 215 21.76 -15.75 14.85
C SER A 215 20.54 -14.94 14.41
N THR A 216 19.63 -15.51 13.62
CA THR A 216 18.38 -14.84 13.21
C THR A 216 17.46 -14.60 14.40
N LEU A 217 17.23 -15.61 15.25
CA LEU A 217 16.37 -15.50 16.42
C LEU A 217 16.92 -14.49 17.43
N GLU A 218 18.21 -14.51 17.73
CA GLU A 218 18.87 -13.53 18.61
C GLU A 218 18.77 -12.10 18.05
N THR A 219 18.93 -11.93 16.74
CA THR A 219 18.78 -10.62 16.08
C THR A 219 17.34 -10.11 16.22
N MET A 220 16.36 -10.98 16.01
CA MET A 220 14.93 -10.62 16.11
C MET A 220 14.48 -10.34 17.54
N THR A 221 14.97 -11.12 18.51
CA THR A 221 14.75 -10.86 19.95
C THR A 221 15.42 -9.55 20.36
N GLY A 222 16.65 -9.28 19.91
CA GLY A 222 17.35 -8.02 20.18
C GLY A 222 16.64 -6.80 19.57
N ALA A 223 15.89 -6.99 18.48
CA ALA A 223 15.03 -5.97 17.88
C ALA A 223 13.64 -5.86 18.55
N GLY A 224 13.31 -6.72 19.51
CA GLY A 224 12.00 -6.75 20.18
C GLY A 224 10.87 -7.34 19.35
N LEU A 225 11.16 -8.02 18.23
CA LEU A 225 10.15 -8.61 17.34
C LEU A 225 9.63 -9.97 17.82
N LEU A 226 10.39 -10.63 18.72
CA LEU A 226 10.06 -11.93 19.28
C LEU A 226 10.22 -11.91 20.79
N TRP A 227 9.27 -12.54 21.47
CA TRP A 227 9.34 -12.82 22.91
C TRP A 227 9.92 -14.20 23.13
N VAL A 228 10.64 -14.38 24.24
CA VAL A 228 11.34 -15.63 24.55
C VAL A 228 10.62 -16.32 25.70
N ASP A 229 10.27 -17.58 25.49
CA ASP A 229 9.81 -18.49 26.53
C ASP A 229 10.87 -19.58 26.78
N GLY A 230 11.37 -19.61 28.01
CA GLY A 230 12.37 -20.58 28.47
C GLY A 230 11.79 -21.68 29.37
N GLN A 231 10.48 -21.78 29.51
CA GLN A 231 9.82 -22.73 30.42
C GLN A 231 9.67 -24.14 29.80
N GLY A 232 9.83 -24.26 28.48
CA GLY A 232 9.75 -25.51 27.72
C GLY A 232 11.04 -26.36 27.75
N ALA A 233 10.99 -27.50 27.05
CA ALA A 233 12.15 -28.37 26.86
C ALA A 233 13.22 -27.74 25.92
N GLU A 234 12.77 -26.88 25.01
CA GLU A 234 13.60 -26.01 24.18
C GLU A 234 13.13 -24.56 24.38
N THR A 235 14.01 -23.60 24.18
CA THR A 235 13.63 -22.19 24.14
C THR A 235 12.71 -21.93 22.94
N GLU A 236 11.53 -21.41 23.23
CA GLU A 236 10.50 -21.08 22.26
C GLU A 236 10.45 -19.57 22.04
N TYR A 237 10.25 -19.16 20.79
CA TYR A 237 10.20 -17.77 20.37
C TYR A 237 8.83 -17.45 19.80
N TRP A 238 8.17 -16.44 20.38
CA TRP A 238 6.78 -16.09 20.11
C TRP A 238 6.68 -14.74 19.42
N SER A 239 5.75 -14.60 18.48
CA SER A 239 5.42 -13.29 17.89
C SER A 239 4.34 -12.60 18.74
N PRO A 240 4.55 -11.34 19.18
CA PRO A 240 3.54 -10.59 19.96
C PRO A 240 2.19 -10.53 19.24
N SER A 241 2.22 -10.34 17.92
CA SER A 241 1.00 -10.25 17.12
C SER A 241 0.23 -11.57 17.07
N TRP A 242 0.85 -12.73 17.33
CA TRP A 242 0.11 -14.00 17.43
C TRP A 242 -0.64 -14.10 18.78
N ILE A 243 -0.04 -13.61 19.85
CA ILE A 243 -0.63 -13.63 21.20
C ILE A 243 -1.92 -12.81 21.23
N ASP A 244 -1.91 -11.62 20.61
CA ASP A 244 -3.07 -10.74 20.55
C ASP A 244 -4.24 -11.35 19.75
N ASP A 245 -3.97 -12.12 18.69
CA ASP A 245 -5.02 -12.86 17.97
C ASP A 245 -5.69 -13.91 18.88
N GLY A 246 -4.89 -14.61 19.70
CA GLY A 246 -5.40 -15.62 20.64
C GLY A 246 -6.29 -15.02 21.74
N TYR A 247 -5.91 -13.86 22.28
CA TYR A 247 -6.71 -13.15 23.28
C TYR A 247 -8.01 -12.55 22.71
N MET A 248 -7.98 -12.06 21.47
CA MET A 248 -9.16 -11.46 20.81
C MET A 248 -10.22 -12.50 20.40
N VAL A 249 -9.82 -13.74 20.10
CA VAL A 249 -10.76 -14.86 19.89
C VAL A 249 -11.39 -15.29 21.21
N ALA A 250 -10.59 -15.39 22.29
CA ALA A 250 -11.09 -15.82 23.60
C ALA A 250 -12.00 -14.78 24.28
N ALA A 251 -11.79 -13.48 24.04
CA ALA A 251 -12.64 -12.41 24.59
C ALA A 251 -13.98 -12.21 23.86
N ASN A 252 -14.13 -12.79 22.66
CA ASN A 252 -15.36 -12.76 21.85
C ASN A 252 -16.07 -14.14 21.79
N SER A 253 -15.62 -15.11 22.59
CA SER A 253 -16.22 -16.43 22.77
C SER A 253 -16.94 -16.50 24.12
#